data_AF-A0A2D3LL38-F1
#
_entry.id   AF-A0A2D3LL38-F1
#
_cell.length_a   1.000
_cell.length_b   1.000
_cell.length_c   1.000
_cell.angle_alpha   90.00
_cell.angle_beta   90.00
_cell.angle_gamma   90.00
#
_symmetry.space_group_name_H-M   'P 1'
#
loop_
_entity.id
_entity.type
_entity.pdbx_description
1 polymer ?
#
loop_
_entity_poly.entity_id
_entity_poly.type
_entity_poly.pdbx_seq_one_letter_code
_entity_poly.pdbx_strand_id
1 'polypeptide(L)'
;MTFTDPKFAETLLELIEGLGTLAFAISGIRHAAEKHFDWFGGYVCGIAVAIGGGTIRDTMLGVRPFWTTDIRYLLVTTVALLLTVVLRKRMKKLNNAWFVFDTLGLAFFTIAGMQKTLSFGHPFWVAIIMGCITGVAGGVIRDVLLNNVPVIFRKEIYAIATVAGGLLYWAMLALNCSMTFTVIATFFVIVIIRFVAVYYHIQLPTLHDES
;
A
#
# COMPACT_ATOMS: atom_id res chain seq x y z
N MET A 1 -5.69 4.16 24.40
CA MET A 1 -4.27 4.19 24.00
C MET A 1 -4.08 5.49 23.25
N THR A 2 -3.60 6.53 23.93
CA THR A 2 -3.79 7.93 23.53
C THR A 2 -2.80 8.32 22.43
N PHE A 3 -3.33 8.63 21.25
CA PHE A 3 -2.69 9.60 20.36
C PHE A 3 -2.47 10.86 21.19
N THR A 4 -1.22 11.15 21.55
CA THR A 4 -0.85 12.24 22.46
C THR A 4 -1.21 13.62 21.90
N ASP A 5 -1.45 13.70 20.60
CA ASP A 5 -2.08 14.84 19.91
C ASP A 5 -2.93 14.31 18.73
N PRO A 6 -4.27 14.42 18.78
CA PRO A 6 -5.15 13.93 17.71
C PRO A 6 -4.92 14.65 16.38
N LYS A 7 -4.58 15.95 16.41
CA LYS A 7 -4.33 16.73 15.20
C LYS A 7 -3.03 16.29 14.51
N PHE A 8 -2.01 15.97 15.31
CA PHE A 8 -0.78 15.38 14.80
C PHE A 8 -1.03 14.03 14.14
N ALA A 9 -1.82 13.16 14.77
CA ALA A 9 -2.16 11.84 14.24
C ALA A 9 -2.91 11.93 12.90
N GLU A 10 -3.88 12.84 12.78
CA GLU A 10 -4.59 13.12 11.52
C GLU A 10 -3.65 13.62 10.42
N THR A 11 -2.80 14.60 10.74
CA THR A 11 -1.83 15.16 9.78
C THR A 11 -0.87 14.08 9.27
N LEU A 12 -0.39 13.21 10.17
CA LEU A 12 0.48 12.10 9.81
C LEU A 12 -0.26 11.07 8.93
N LEU A 13 -1.53 10.79 9.22
CA LEU A 13 -2.35 9.91 8.38
C LEU A 13 -2.54 10.47 6.97
N GLU A 14 -2.90 11.75 6.84
CA GLU A 14 -3.04 12.41 5.54
C GLU A 14 -1.74 12.35 4.72
N LEU A 15 -0.59 12.57 5.38
CA LEU A 15 0.71 12.48 4.75
C LEU A 15 1.00 11.05 4.24
N ILE A 16 0.76 10.04 5.07
CA ILE A 16 0.96 8.63 4.73
C ILE A 16 0.04 8.23 3.57
N GLU A 17 -1.25 8.60 3.61
CA GLU A 17 -2.20 8.31 2.54
C GLU A 17 -1.82 9.02 1.24
N GLY A 18 -1.36 10.27 1.30
CA GLY A 18 -0.87 11.01 0.13
C GLY A 18 0.35 10.34 -0.52
N LEU A 19 1.34 9.95 0.29
CA LEU A 19 2.54 9.25 -0.18
C LEU A 19 2.21 7.84 -0.72
N GLY A 20 1.32 7.12 -0.05
CA GLY A 20 0.81 5.82 -0.50
C GLY A 20 0.09 5.95 -1.84
N THR A 21 -0.79 6.94 -1.97
CA THR A 21 -1.54 7.24 -3.20
C THR A 21 -0.58 7.51 -4.36
N LEU A 22 0.44 8.36 -4.15
CA LEU A 22 1.46 8.64 -5.16
C LEU A 22 2.20 7.36 -5.58
N ALA A 23 2.66 6.57 -4.61
CA ALA A 23 3.42 5.35 -4.88
C ALA A 23 2.57 4.32 -5.66
N PHE A 24 1.34 4.07 -5.23
CA PHE A 24 0.47 3.12 -5.92
C PHE A 24 -0.01 3.62 -7.28
N ALA A 25 -0.26 4.92 -7.45
CA ALA A 25 -0.57 5.48 -8.75
C ALA A 25 0.59 5.24 -9.72
N ILE A 26 1.84 5.55 -9.34
CA ILE A 26 3.02 5.27 -10.19
C ILE A 26 3.13 3.78 -10.50
N SER A 27 2.92 2.90 -9.52
CA SER A 27 2.96 1.45 -9.71
C SER A 27 1.93 0.98 -10.74
N GLY A 28 0.66 1.39 -10.59
CA GLY A 28 -0.44 1.03 -11.50
C GLY A 28 -0.24 1.56 -12.91
N ILE A 29 0.11 2.85 -13.05
CA ILE A 29 0.35 3.50 -14.34
C ILE A 29 1.52 2.83 -15.08
N ARG A 30 2.61 2.50 -14.37
CA ARG A 30 3.78 1.86 -14.98
C ARG A 30 3.45 0.46 -15.49
N HIS A 31 2.65 -0.30 -14.75
CA HIS A 31 2.18 -1.62 -15.15
C HIS A 31 1.19 -1.55 -16.34
N ALA A 32 0.28 -0.57 -16.34
CA ALA A 32 -0.61 -0.32 -17.48
C ALA A 32 0.18 0.04 -18.75
N ALA A 33 1.25 0.83 -18.62
CA ALA A 33 2.14 1.16 -19.73
C ALA A 33 2.86 -0.06 -20.30
N GLU A 34 3.19 -1.07 -19.48
CA GLU A 34 3.75 -2.35 -19.93
C GLU A 34 2.73 -3.21 -20.71
N LYS A 35 1.44 -3.01 -20.45
CA LYS A 35 0.33 -3.61 -21.21
C LYS A 35 -0.14 -2.75 -22.38
N HIS A 36 0.63 -1.71 -22.75
CA HIS A 36 0.34 -0.82 -23.88
C HIS A 36 -0.99 -0.07 -23.80
N PHE A 37 -1.48 0.23 -22.59
CA PHE A 37 -2.66 1.08 -22.43
C PHE A 37 -2.35 2.52 -22.87
N ASP A 38 -3.38 3.24 -23.31
CA ASP A 38 -3.27 4.67 -23.60
C ASP A 38 -3.16 5.49 -22.30
N TRP A 39 -3.02 6.81 -22.43
CA TRP A 39 -2.80 7.68 -21.27
C TRP A 39 -4.00 7.69 -20.32
N PHE A 40 -5.20 7.61 -20.87
CA PHE A 40 -6.43 7.58 -20.09
C PHE A 40 -6.58 6.25 -19.34
N GLY A 41 -6.37 5.12 -20.01
CA GLY A 41 -6.36 3.79 -19.39
C GLY A 41 -5.26 3.64 -18.34
N GLY A 42 -4.07 4.21 -18.59
CA GLY A 42 -3.00 4.30 -17.60
C GLY A 42 -3.43 5.08 -16.36
N TYR A 43 -4.05 6.25 -16.54
CA TYR A 43 -4.58 7.08 -15.46
C TYR A 43 -5.66 6.35 -14.64
N VAL A 44 -6.65 5.74 -15.30
CA VAL A 44 -7.73 4.99 -14.65
C VAL A 44 -7.17 3.81 -13.85
N CYS A 45 -6.21 3.08 -14.40
CA CYS A 45 -5.51 2.02 -13.68
C CYS A 45 -4.79 2.58 -12.45
N GLY A 46 -4.02 3.67 -12.61
CA GLY A 46 -3.36 4.37 -11.50
C GLY A 46 -4.31 4.75 -10.37
N ILE A 47 -5.43 5.39 -10.70
CA ILE A 47 -6.47 5.76 -9.73
C ILE A 47 -6.97 4.51 -9.01
N ALA A 48 -7.42 3.50 -9.75
CA ALA A 48 -8.03 2.30 -9.18
C ALA A 48 -7.11 1.62 -8.16
N VAL A 49 -5.81 1.56 -8.46
CA VAL A 49 -4.77 1.00 -7.59
C VAL A 49 -4.55 1.89 -6.35
N ALA A 50 -4.47 3.21 -6.55
CA ALA A 50 -4.19 4.16 -5.48
C ALA A 50 -5.32 4.29 -4.45
N ILE A 51 -6.58 4.32 -4.90
CA ILE A 51 -7.74 4.52 -4.01
C ILE A 51 -8.40 3.22 -3.56
N GLY A 52 -8.16 2.12 -4.26
CA GLY A 52 -8.91 0.88 -4.09
C GLY A 52 -8.80 0.27 -2.69
N GLY A 53 -7.58 0.17 -2.16
CA GLY A 53 -7.36 -0.36 -0.82
C GLY A 53 -7.98 0.49 0.28
N GLY A 54 -7.79 1.82 0.23
CA GLY A 54 -8.41 2.75 1.15
C GLY A 54 -9.94 2.77 1.05
N THR A 55 -10.50 2.56 -0.14
CA THR A 55 -11.95 2.45 -0.35
C THR A 55 -12.52 1.20 0.31
N ILE A 56 -11.89 0.03 0.12
CA ILE A 56 -12.31 -1.22 0.78
C ILE A 56 -12.23 -1.06 2.31
N ARG A 57 -11.14 -0.49 2.81
CA ARG A 57 -10.99 -0.18 4.25
C ARG A 57 -12.12 0.70 4.76
N ASP A 58 -12.35 1.84 4.11
CA ASP A 58 -13.30 2.85 4.59
C ASP A 58 -14.73 2.34 4.53
N THR A 59 -15.09 1.57 3.49
CA THR A 59 -16.40 0.91 3.40
C THR A 59 -16.60 -0.15 4.48
N MET A 60 -15.58 -0.95 4.79
CA MET A 60 -15.62 -1.92 5.89
C MET A 60 -15.73 -1.25 7.27
N LEU A 61 -15.15 -0.07 7.45
CA LEU A 61 -15.29 0.76 8.66
C LEU A 61 -16.61 1.55 8.70
N GLY A 62 -17.46 1.47 7.66
CA GLY A 62 -18.73 2.19 7.60
C GLY A 62 -18.59 3.70 7.39
N VAL A 63 -17.48 4.16 6.81
CA VAL A 63 -17.22 5.59 6.55
C VAL A 63 -17.06 5.88 5.06
N ARG A 64 -17.18 7.17 4.71
CA ARG A 64 -16.98 7.62 3.34
C ARG A 64 -15.53 7.35 2.90
N PRO A 65 -15.29 6.81 1.69
CA PRO A 65 -13.94 6.64 1.18
C PRO A 65 -13.17 7.96 1.15
N PHE A 66 -11.93 7.94 1.67
CA PHE A 66 -11.08 9.11 1.90
C PHE A 66 -10.92 10.06 0.69
N TRP A 67 -10.89 9.51 -0.53
CA TRP A 67 -10.73 10.28 -1.76
C TRP A 67 -12.00 11.05 -2.17
N THR A 68 -13.17 10.65 -1.67
CA THR A 68 -14.45 11.32 -2.02
C THR A 68 -14.60 12.68 -1.34
N THR A 69 -13.89 12.90 -0.24
CA THR A 69 -13.92 14.15 0.51
C THR A 69 -12.85 15.13 0.08
N ASP A 70 -11.91 14.70 -0.77
CA ASP A 70 -10.72 15.49 -1.07
C ASP A 70 -10.15 15.21 -2.48
N ILE A 71 -10.18 16.24 -3.32
CA ILE A 71 -9.68 16.17 -4.70
C ILE A 71 -8.16 15.96 -4.79
N ARG A 72 -7.41 16.24 -3.72
CA ARG A 72 -5.95 16.12 -3.69
C ARG A 72 -5.47 14.73 -4.12
N TYR A 73 -6.20 13.66 -3.79
CA TYR A 73 -5.82 12.30 -4.19
C TYR A 73 -5.91 12.06 -5.71
N LEU A 74 -6.86 12.69 -6.40
CA LEU A 74 -6.95 12.65 -7.86
C LEU A 74 -5.84 13.49 -8.50
N LEU A 75 -5.54 14.66 -7.92
CA LEU A 75 -4.44 15.53 -8.37
C LEU A 75 -3.07 14.84 -8.21
N VAL A 76 -2.83 14.17 -7.08
CA VAL A 76 -1.63 13.35 -6.84
C VAL A 76 -1.51 12.26 -7.90
N THR A 77 -2.61 11.61 -8.28
CA THR A 77 -2.61 10.62 -9.36
C THR A 77 -2.29 11.23 -10.73
N THR A 78 -2.76 12.46 -11.00
CA THR A 78 -2.39 13.20 -12.22
C THR A 78 -0.90 13.53 -12.24
N VAL A 79 -0.34 13.96 -11.11
CA VAL A 79 1.10 14.19 -10.95
C VAL A 79 1.87 12.88 -11.16
N ALA A 80 1.40 11.77 -10.61
CA ALA A 80 1.99 10.45 -10.83
C ALA A 80 2.08 10.09 -12.32
N LEU A 81 0.99 10.30 -13.09
CA LEU A 81 0.96 10.08 -14.52
C LEU A 81 2.01 10.92 -15.26
N LEU A 82 2.04 12.23 -14.99
CA LEU A 82 2.99 13.14 -15.61
C LEU A 82 4.44 12.72 -15.29
N LEU A 83 4.72 12.37 -14.03
CA LEU A 83 6.02 11.87 -13.60
C LEU A 83 6.39 10.58 -14.33
N THR A 84 5.48 9.61 -14.44
CA THR A 84 5.73 8.35 -15.16
C THR A 84 6.03 8.58 -16.63
N VAL A 85 5.32 9.50 -17.28
CA VAL A 85 5.53 9.86 -18.70
C VAL A 85 6.89 10.54 -18.89
N VAL A 86 7.20 11.57 -18.10
CA VAL A 86 8.45 12.34 -18.20
C VAL A 86 9.65 11.45 -17.90
N LEU A 87 9.54 10.60 -16.88
CA LEU A 87 10.63 9.72 -16.43
C LEU A 87 10.68 8.38 -17.18
N ARG A 88 9.86 8.16 -18.22
CA ARG A 88 9.75 6.87 -18.94
C ARG A 88 11.10 6.27 -19.34
N LYS A 89 12.03 7.11 -19.84
CA LYS A 89 13.36 6.67 -20.29
C LYS A 89 14.24 6.20 -19.13
N ARG A 90 14.15 6.85 -17.97
CA ARG A 90 14.90 6.48 -16.75
C ARG A 90 14.27 5.26 -16.09
N MET A 91 12.94 5.19 -16.04
CA MET A 91 12.18 4.06 -15.50
C MET A 91 12.31 2.79 -16.34
N LYS A 92 12.65 2.88 -17.63
CA LYS A 92 12.93 1.72 -18.47
C LYS A 92 14.26 1.02 -18.10
N LYS A 93 15.24 1.76 -17.58
CA LYS A 93 16.50 1.19 -17.08
C LYS A 93 16.34 0.46 -15.74
N LEU A 94 15.32 0.83 -14.98
CA LEU A 94 14.93 0.16 -13.74
C LEU A 94 13.92 -0.95 -14.09
N ASN A 95 14.42 -2.14 -14.45
CA ASN A 95 13.57 -3.30 -14.78
C ASN A 95 12.52 -3.62 -13.68
N ASN A 96 12.74 -3.17 -12.44
CA ASN A 96 11.85 -3.38 -11.29
C ASN A 96 11.31 -2.07 -10.66
N ALA A 97 11.23 -0.96 -11.39
CA ALA A 97 10.74 0.32 -10.84
C ALA A 97 9.35 0.19 -10.20
N TRP A 98 8.45 -0.55 -10.85
CA TRP A 98 7.09 -0.80 -10.35
C TRP A 98 7.07 -1.49 -8.98
N PHE A 99 8.02 -2.39 -8.72
CA PHE A 99 8.10 -3.17 -7.49
C PHE A 99 8.50 -2.30 -6.30
N VAL A 100 9.37 -1.31 -6.53
CA VAL A 100 9.76 -0.34 -5.51
C VAL A 100 8.52 0.45 -5.10
N PHE A 101 7.82 1.06 -6.06
CA PHE A 101 6.62 1.85 -5.77
C PHE A 101 5.48 1.02 -5.19
N ASP A 102 5.32 -0.23 -5.63
CA ASP A 102 4.38 -1.19 -5.05
C ASP A 102 4.70 -1.47 -3.56
N THR A 103 5.97 -1.70 -3.25
CA THR A 103 6.43 -1.98 -1.88
C THR A 103 6.28 -0.75 -0.97
N LEU A 104 6.55 0.45 -1.48
CA LEU A 104 6.34 1.70 -0.75
C LEU A 104 4.85 1.93 -0.49
N GLY A 105 4.00 1.78 -1.52
CA GLY A 105 2.54 1.88 -1.40
C GLY A 105 1.98 0.90 -0.39
N LEU A 106 2.42 -0.37 -0.45
CA LEU A 106 2.07 -1.42 0.51
C LEU A 106 2.39 -1.00 1.95
N ALA A 107 3.60 -0.51 2.21
CA ALA A 107 4.02 -0.11 3.55
C ALA A 107 3.19 1.07 4.08
N PHE A 108 3.02 2.13 3.29
CA PHE A 108 2.22 3.30 3.67
C PHE A 108 0.75 2.92 3.93
N PHE A 109 0.11 2.18 3.03
CA PHE A 109 -1.31 1.83 3.20
C PHE A 109 -1.55 0.78 4.28
N THR A 110 -0.57 -0.08 4.57
CA THR A 110 -0.65 -0.97 5.75
C THR A 110 -0.71 -0.16 7.04
N ILE A 111 0.19 0.82 7.18
CA ILE A 111 0.22 1.70 8.36
C ILE A 111 -1.05 2.56 8.43
N ALA A 112 -1.47 3.18 7.33
CA ALA A 112 -2.70 3.98 7.29
C ALA A 112 -3.95 3.15 7.62
N GLY A 113 -4.01 1.91 7.13
CA GLY A 113 -5.10 0.98 7.41
C GLY A 113 -5.17 0.61 8.88
N MET A 114 -4.03 0.27 9.49
CA MET A 114 -3.95 -0.01 10.93
C MET A 114 -4.31 1.20 11.77
N GLN A 115 -3.69 2.35 11.50
CA GLN A 115 -3.89 3.57 12.29
C GLN A 115 -5.36 4.01 12.28
N LYS A 116 -5.99 4.03 11.11
CA LYS A 116 -7.42 4.36 10.98
C LYS A 116 -8.30 3.31 11.66
N THR A 117 -8.00 2.02 11.51
CA THR A 117 -8.79 0.98 12.18
C THR A 117 -8.74 1.09 13.71
N LEU A 118 -7.56 1.36 14.27
CA LEU A 118 -7.37 1.60 15.71
C LEU A 118 -8.08 2.87 16.18
N SER A 119 -8.08 3.95 15.38
CA SER A 119 -8.77 5.19 15.74
C SER A 119 -10.30 5.02 15.79
N PHE A 120 -10.84 4.02 15.09
CA PHE A 120 -12.25 3.63 15.16
C PHE A 120 -12.56 2.66 16.32
N GLY A 121 -11.59 2.39 17.20
CA GLY A 121 -11.81 1.60 18.42
C GLY A 121 -11.79 0.08 18.22
N HIS A 122 -11.41 -0.40 17.04
CA HIS A 122 -11.27 -1.82 16.79
C HIS A 122 -10.02 -2.41 17.48
N PRO A 123 -10.05 -3.71 17.84
CA PRO A 123 -8.91 -4.36 18.47
C PRO A 123 -7.74 -4.55 17.50
N PHE A 124 -6.54 -4.73 18.04
CA PHE A 124 -5.30 -4.79 17.26
C PHE A 124 -5.27 -5.88 16.19
N TRP A 125 -5.83 -7.05 16.44
CA TRP A 125 -5.88 -8.12 15.44
C TRP A 125 -6.71 -7.72 14.21
N VAL A 126 -7.81 -6.96 14.40
CA VAL A 126 -8.59 -6.38 13.29
C VAL A 126 -7.76 -5.32 12.58
N ALA A 127 -7.03 -4.48 13.30
CA ALA A 127 -6.17 -3.47 12.71
C ALA A 127 -5.08 -4.07 11.81
N ILE A 128 -4.45 -5.17 12.22
CA ILE A 128 -3.44 -5.87 11.40
C ILE A 128 -4.07 -6.40 10.10
N ILE A 129 -5.23 -7.06 10.20
CA ILE A 129 -5.95 -7.59 9.04
C ILE A 129 -6.38 -6.45 8.10
N MET A 130 -6.97 -5.38 8.64
CA MET A 130 -7.40 -4.21 7.89
C MET A 130 -6.22 -3.49 7.24
N GLY A 131 -5.09 -3.38 7.93
CA GLY A 131 -3.83 -2.88 7.38
C GLY A 131 -3.38 -3.71 6.18
N CYS A 132 -3.32 -5.04 6.35
CA CYS A 132 -3.01 -5.95 5.25
C CYS A 132 -3.95 -5.75 4.06
N ILE A 133 -5.27 -5.79 4.27
CA ILE A 133 -6.27 -5.57 3.20
C ILE A 133 -6.05 -4.23 2.49
N THR A 134 -5.88 -3.15 3.25
CA THR A 134 -5.66 -1.80 2.70
C THR A 134 -4.40 -1.76 1.85
N GLY A 135 -3.32 -2.38 2.32
CA GLY A 135 -2.04 -2.42 1.62
C GLY A 135 -2.07 -3.30 0.38
N VAL A 136 -2.62 -4.52 0.44
CA VAL A 136 -2.55 -5.47 -0.67
C VAL A 136 -3.60 -5.25 -1.76
N ALA A 137 -4.77 -4.69 -1.40
CA ALA A 137 -5.89 -4.61 -2.32
C ALA A 137 -5.60 -3.75 -3.56
N GLY A 138 -4.80 -2.68 -3.43
CA GLY A 138 -4.38 -1.89 -4.59
C GLY A 138 -3.63 -2.73 -5.62
N GLY A 139 -2.65 -3.52 -5.16
CA GLY A 139 -1.92 -4.47 -6.01
C GLY A 139 -2.81 -5.57 -6.60
N VAL A 140 -3.79 -6.08 -5.85
CA VAL A 140 -4.76 -7.05 -6.37
C VAL A 140 -5.61 -6.44 -7.48
N ILE A 141 -6.16 -5.24 -7.26
CA ILE A 141 -6.95 -4.52 -8.27
C ILE A 141 -6.11 -4.29 -9.53
N ARG A 142 -4.86 -3.84 -9.38
CA ARG A 142 -3.91 -3.67 -10.49
C ARG A 142 -3.82 -4.96 -11.31
N ASP A 143 -3.51 -6.06 -10.64
CA ASP A 143 -3.18 -7.31 -11.32
C ASP A 143 -4.41 -7.87 -12.03
N VAL A 144 -5.59 -7.80 -11.39
CA VAL A 144 -6.88 -8.20 -12.00
C VAL A 144 -7.21 -7.35 -13.23
N LEU A 145 -7.11 -6.02 -13.14
CA LEU A 145 -7.37 -5.10 -14.27
C LEU A 145 -6.44 -5.36 -15.46
N LEU A 146 -5.23 -5.84 -15.20
CA LEU A 146 -4.22 -6.14 -16.22
C LEU A 146 -4.20 -7.62 -16.64
N ASN A 147 -5.22 -8.38 -16.22
CA ASN A 147 -5.38 -9.80 -16.50
C ASN A 147 -4.15 -10.64 -16.10
N ASN A 148 -3.60 -10.34 -14.92
CA ASN A 148 -2.52 -11.10 -14.30
C ASN A 148 -3.06 -11.75 -13.01
N VAL A 149 -2.51 -12.91 -12.64
CA VAL A 149 -2.78 -13.48 -11.31
C VAL A 149 -2.11 -12.59 -10.25
N PRO A 150 -2.84 -12.09 -9.24
CA PRO A 150 -2.31 -11.18 -8.23
C PRO A 150 -1.03 -11.67 -7.54
N VAL A 151 -0.10 -10.74 -7.29
CA VAL A 151 1.20 -11.06 -6.67
C VAL A 151 1.04 -11.74 -5.31
N ILE A 152 -0.01 -11.39 -4.55
CA ILE A 152 -0.30 -12.00 -3.25
C ILE A 152 -0.47 -13.53 -3.33
N PHE A 153 -0.98 -14.06 -4.46
CA PHE A 153 -1.17 -15.51 -4.66
C PHE A 153 0.06 -16.22 -5.24
N ARG A 154 1.08 -15.48 -5.70
CA ARG A 154 2.33 -16.05 -6.24
C ARG A 154 3.52 -15.89 -5.32
N LYS A 155 3.50 -14.87 -4.46
CA LYS A 155 4.60 -14.47 -3.58
C LYS A 155 4.04 -14.17 -2.20
N GLU A 156 3.83 -15.21 -1.42
CA GLU A 156 3.12 -15.18 -0.13
C GLU A 156 3.77 -14.23 0.92
N ILE A 157 5.04 -13.86 0.71
CA ILE A 157 5.76 -12.89 1.56
C ILE A 157 5.17 -11.47 1.46
N TYR A 158 4.34 -11.20 0.44
CA TYR A 158 3.59 -9.95 0.32
C TYR A 158 2.71 -9.70 1.55
N ALA A 159 1.92 -10.70 1.96
CA ALA A 159 1.04 -10.61 3.12
C ALA A 159 1.84 -10.69 4.43
N ILE A 160 2.84 -11.58 4.51
CA ILE A 160 3.66 -11.74 5.72
C ILE A 160 4.37 -10.44 6.10
N ALA A 161 4.90 -9.69 5.13
CA ALA A 161 5.55 -8.42 5.41
C ALA A 161 4.61 -7.44 6.15
N THR A 162 3.35 -7.37 5.72
CA THR A 162 2.34 -6.50 6.36
C THR A 162 1.97 -6.99 7.76
N VAL A 163 1.82 -8.31 7.95
CA VAL A 163 1.52 -8.90 9.26
C VAL A 163 2.67 -8.68 10.23
N ALA A 164 3.92 -8.92 9.80
CA ALA A 164 5.11 -8.67 10.60
C ALA A 164 5.25 -7.18 10.97
N GLY A 165 5.00 -6.27 10.02
CA GLY A 165 4.94 -4.84 10.28
C GLY A 165 3.85 -4.45 11.28
N GLY A 166 2.67 -5.07 11.19
CA GLY A 166 1.57 -4.86 12.11
C GLY A 166 1.84 -5.35 13.53
N LEU A 167 2.49 -6.51 13.67
CA LEU A 167 2.95 -7.03 14.95
C LEU A 167 3.99 -6.10 15.59
N LEU A 168 4.94 -5.59 14.80
CA LEU A 168 5.91 -4.61 15.29
C LEU A 168 5.22 -3.32 15.74
N TYR A 169 4.29 -2.79 14.94
CA TYR A 169 3.55 -1.58 15.28
C TYR A 169 2.79 -1.75 16.61
N TRP A 170 2.13 -2.90 16.80
CA TRP A 170 1.49 -3.24 18.07
C TRP A 170 2.48 -3.29 19.22
N ALA A 171 3.62 -3.98 19.06
CA ALA A 171 4.64 -4.09 20.10
C ALA A 171 5.20 -2.72 20.50
N MET A 172 5.47 -1.83 19.53
CA MET A 172 5.98 -0.48 19.80
C MET A 172 4.95 0.41 20.50
N LEU A 173 3.67 0.30 20.13
CA LEU A 173 2.60 0.97 20.86
C LEU A 173 2.44 0.44 22.29
N ALA A 174 2.57 -0.88 22.50
CA ALA A 174 2.54 -1.48 23.83
C ALA A 174 3.71 -1.03 24.72
N LEU A 175 4.87 -0.71 24.11
CA LEU A 175 6.05 -0.15 24.79
C LEU A 175 5.99 1.37 24.97
N ASN A 176 4.87 2.02 24.64
CA ASN A 176 4.70 3.48 24.67
C ASN A 176 5.75 4.26 23.84
N CYS A 177 6.23 3.67 22.73
CA CYS A 177 7.09 4.39 21.80
C CYS A 177 6.34 5.54 21.12
N SER A 178 7.07 6.58 20.68
CA SER A 178 6.47 7.71 19.97
C SER A 178 5.87 7.28 18.64
N MET A 179 4.72 7.86 18.29
CA MET A 179 3.97 7.52 17.08
C MET A 179 4.81 7.65 15.80
N THR A 180 5.58 8.73 15.69
CA THR A 180 6.50 8.98 14.57
C THR A 180 7.52 7.85 14.44
N PHE A 181 8.13 7.44 15.55
CA PHE A 181 9.13 6.38 15.55
C PHE A 181 8.50 5.03 15.18
N THR A 182 7.32 4.73 15.71
CA THR A 182 6.56 3.52 15.37
C THR A 182 6.24 3.45 13.88
N VAL A 183 5.71 4.53 13.30
CA VAL A 183 5.40 4.60 11.85
C VAL A 183 6.65 4.39 11.00
N ILE A 184 7.75 5.07 11.32
CA ILE A 184 9.01 4.98 10.58
C ILE A 184 9.59 3.56 10.68
N ALA A 185 9.65 2.99 11.88
CA ALA A 185 10.19 1.64 12.09
C ALA A 185 9.34 0.58 11.37
N THR A 186 8.02 0.62 11.50
CA THR A 186 7.10 -0.28 10.78
C THR A 186 7.27 -0.15 9.27
N PHE A 187 7.38 1.07 8.75
CA PHE A 187 7.59 1.30 7.32
C PHE A 187 8.86 0.62 6.83
N PHE A 188 9.99 0.86 7.50
CA PHE A 188 11.26 0.25 7.10
C PHE A 188 11.24 -1.27 7.24
N VAL A 189 10.59 -1.82 8.25
CA VAL A 189 10.49 -3.29 8.40
C VAL A 189 9.69 -3.92 7.26
N ILE A 190 8.54 -3.35 6.88
CA ILE A 190 7.77 -3.86 5.73
C ILE A 190 8.61 -3.79 4.44
N VAL A 191 9.28 -2.66 4.21
CA VAL A 191 10.13 -2.44 3.04
C VAL A 191 11.30 -3.44 3.02
N ILE A 192 12.04 -3.57 4.11
CA ILE A 192 13.21 -4.47 4.20
C ILE A 192 12.78 -5.91 3.96
N ILE A 193 11.71 -6.40 4.61
CA ILE A 193 11.22 -7.76 4.40
C ILE A 193 10.90 -7.99 2.92
N ARG A 194 10.22 -7.03 2.27
CA ARG A 194 9.85 -7.12 0.85
C ARG A 194 11.07 -7.14 -0.07
N PHE A 195 12.06 -6.29 0.17
CA PHE A 195 13.28 -6.25 -0.63
C PHE A 195 14.13 -7.51 -0.46
N VAL A 196 14.32 -7.97 0.78
CA VAL A 196 15.04 -9.21 1.10
C VAL A 196 14.36 -10.40 0.45
N ALA A 197 13.03 -10.51 0.57
CA ALA A 197 12.24 -11.58 -0.03
C ALA A 197 12.41 -11.68 -1.55
N VAL A 198 12.42 -10.53 -2.24
CA VAL A 198 12.61 -10.50 -3.69
C VAL A 198 14.06 -10.74 -4.10
N TYR A 199 15.02 -10.22 -3.35
CA TYR A 199 16.44 -10.40 -3.64
C TYR A 199 16.89 -11.85 -3.49
N TYR A 200 16.44 -12.53 -2.43
CA TYR A 200 16.77 -13.94 -2.16
C TYR A 200 15.77 -14.93 -2.77
N HIS A 201 14.82 -14.46 -3.58
CA HIS A 201 13.77 -15.30 -4.19
C HIS A 201 13.03 -16.19 -3.18
N ILE A 202 12.84 -15.69 -1.96
CA ILE A 202 12.18 -16.46 -0.89
C ILE A 202 10.72 -16.68 -1.31
N GLN A 203 10.26 -17.93 -1.20
CA GLN A 203 8.89 -18.33 -1.46
C GLN A 203 8.42 -19.19 -0.29
N LEU A 204 7.14 -19.10 0.04
CA LEU A 204 6.54 -20.04 0.98
C LEU A 204 6.22 -21.35 0.24
N PRO A 205 6.15 -22.47 0.98
CA PRO A 205 5.84 -23.77 0.39
C PRO A 205 4.46 -23.71 -0.29
N THR A 206 4.41 -24.16 -1.55
CA THR A 206 3.18 -24.20 -2.32
C THR A 206 2.26 -25.31 -1.84
N LEU A 207 0.95 -25.02 -1.76
CA LEU A 207 -0.07 -26.05 -1.58
C LEU A 207 -0.10 -26.92 -2.85
N HIS A 208 0.51 -28.11 -2.78
CA HIS A 208 0.39 -29.11 -3.85
C HIS A 208 -0.93 -29.86 -3.68
N ASP A 209 -1.68 -30.00 -4.77
CA ASP A 209 -2.69 -31.05 -4.87
C ASP A 209 -1.93 -32.38 -5.00
N GLU A 210 -2.17 -33.33 -4.09
CA GLU A 210 -1.75 -34.71 -4.29
C GLU A 210 -2.66 -35.32 -5.37
N SER A 211 -2.29 -35.18 -6.65
CA SER A 211 -2.93 -35.90 -7.76
C SER A 211 -1.91 -36.34 -8.80
#